data_AF-A0A9E4CLM8-F1
#
_entry.id   AF-A0A9E4CLM8-F1
#
_cell.length_a   1.000
_cell.length_b   1.000
_cell.length_c   1.000
_cell.angle_alpha   90.00
_cell.angle_beta   90.00
_cell.angle_gamma   90.00
#
_symmetry.space_group_name_H-M   'P 1'
#
loop_
_entity.id
_entity.type
_entity.pdbx_description
1 polymer ?
#
loop_
_entity_poly.entity_id
_entity_poly.type
_entity_poly.pdbx_seq_one_letter_code
_entity_poly.pdbx_strand_id
1 'polypeptide(L)' 'MSESEQIVHQIKQRARELGFAETAICDAEPMKDAGERLLSWLGRGYQGTMHWMARTGRERADPRAFFPEAQSVIVT' A
#
# COMPACT_ATOMS: atom_id res chain seq x y z
N MET A 1 -23.46 -7.66 -11.46
CA MET A 1 -22.14 -7.34 -10.92
C MET A 1 -21.36 -6.60 -11.98
N SER A 2 -20.66 -5.53 -11.62
CA SER A 2 -19.70 -4.87 -12.52
C SER A 2 -18.50 -5.80 -12.78
N GLU A 3 -17.75 -5.54 -13.85
CA GLU A 3 -16.50 -6.27 -14.15
C GLU A 3 -15.52 -6.20 -12.97
N SER A 4 -15.41 -5.03 -12.33
CA SER A 4 -14.55 -4.81 -11.17
C SER A 4 -14.94 -5.69 -9.98
N GLU A 5 -16.25 -5.85 -9.71
CA GLU A 5 -16.74 -6.71 -8.64
C GLU A 5 -16.40 -8.19 -8.87
N GLN A 6 -16.42 -8.64 -10.14
CA GLN A 6 -16.01 -9.99 -10.50
C GLN A 6 -14.52 -10.22 -10.27
N ILE A 7 -13.68 -9.26 -10.66
CA ILE A 7 -12.23 -9.30 -10.43
C ILE A 7 -11.92 -9.35 -8.93
N VAL A 8 -12.55 -8.49 -8.12
CA VAL A 8 -12.40 -8.48 -6.66
C VAL A 8 -12.75 -9.85 -6.06
N HIS A 9 -13.85 -10.45 -6.51
CA HIS A 9 -14.28 -11.76 -6.03
C HIS A 9 -13.25 -12.85 -6.35
N GLN A 10 -12.77 -12.91 -7.59
CA GLN A 10 -11.78 -13.89 -8.03
C GLN A 10 -10.45 -13.75 -7.27
N ILE A 11 -9.98 -12.52 -7.05
CA ILE A 11 -8.76 -12.24 -6.28
C ILE A 11 -8.91 -12.78 -4.85
N LYS A 12 -10.01 -12.44 -4.16
CA LYS A 12 -10.23 -12.88 -2.78
C LYS A 12 -10.39 -14.39 -2.66
N GLN A 13 -11.08 -15.01 -3.61
CA GLN A 13 -11.20 -16.48 -3.67
C GLN A 13 -9.80 -17.10 -3.82
N ARG A 14 -9.01 -16.61 -4.78
CA ARG A 14 -7.68 -17.14 -5.03
C ARG A 14 -6.74 -16.96 -3.83
N ALA A 15 -6.79 -15.80 -3.17
CA ALA A 15 -5.99 -15.55 -1.98
C ALA A 15 -6.34 -16.52 -0.84
N ARG A 16 -7.62 -16.81 -0.63
CA ARG A 16 -8.06 -17.81 0.34
C ARG A 16 -7.55 -19.22 0.01
N GLU A 17 -7.60 -19.63 -1.26
CA GLU A 17 -7.06 -20.92 -1.72
C GLU A 17 -5.54 -21.03 -1.48
N LEU A 18 -4.82 -19.91 -1.56
CA LEU A 18 -3.39 -19.82 -1.28
C LEU A 18 -3.07 -19.80 0.23
N GLY A 19 -4.08 -19.72 1.10
CA GLY A 19 -3.91 -19.75 2.55
C GLY A 19 -3.80 -18.37 3.22
N PHE A 20 -4.07 -17.28 2.51
CA PHE A 20 -4.19 -15.96 3.15
C PHE A 20 -5.44 -15.92 4.04
N ALA A 21 -5.29 -15.41 5.26
CA ALA A 21 -6.36 -15.34 6.25
C ALA A 21 -7.42 -14.30 5.87
N GLU A 22 -6.98 -13.15 5.35
CA GLU A 22 -7.84 -12.08 4.91
C GLU A 22 -7.29 -11.44 3.64
N THR A 23 -8.14 -10.81 2.85
CA THR A 23 -7.69 -10.04 1.68
C THR A 23 -8.62 -8.85 1.45
N ALA A 24 -8.02 -7.67 1.39
CA ALA A 24 -8.68 -6.41 1.13
C ALA A 24 -8.11 -5.75 -0.13
N ILE A 25 -8.90 -4.84 -0.69
CA ILE A 25 -8.50 -4.00 -1.82
C ILE A 25 -8.79 -2.56 -1.40
N CYS A 26 -7.80 -1.68 -1.53
CA CYS A 26 -7.94 -0.25 -1.27
C CYS A 26 -7.45 0.56 -2.46
N ASP A 27 -7.80 1.84 -2.50
CA ASP A 27 -7.30 2.76 -3.52
C ASP A 27 -5.80 2.98 -3.36
N ALA A 28 -5.09 3.08 -4.48
CA ALA A 28 -3.66 3.39 -4.51
C ALA A 28 -3.38 4.89 -4.32
N GLU A 29 -4.28 5.61 -3.65
CA GLU A 29 -4.11 7.04 -3.39
C GLU A 29 -3.01 7.31 -2.33
N PRO A 30 -2.39 8.51 -2.36
CA PRO A 30 -1.45 8.91 -1.33
C PRO A 30 -2.08 8.83 0.05
N MET A 31 -1.38 8.19 0.98
CA MET A 31 -1.76 8.15 2.38
C MET A 31 -1.52 9.52 3.00
N LYS A 32 -2.53 10.42 3.02
CA LYS A 32 -2.36 11.81 3.53
C LYS A 32 -1.81 11.84 4.96
N ASP A 33 -2.64 11.54 5.96
CA ASP A 33 -2.24 11.74 7.35
C ASP A 33 -1.12 10.79 7.78
N ALA A 34 -1.15 9.54 7.32
CA ALA A 34 -0.13 8.55 7.67
C ALA A 34 1.21 8.83 6.97
N GLY A 35 1.18 9.27 5.70
CA GLY A 35 2.35 9.67 4.93
C GLY A 35 3.02 10.90 5.52
N GLU A 36 2.25 11.94 5.88
CA GLU A 36 2.79 13.14 6.53
C GLU A 36 3.45 12.80 7.88
N ARG A 37 2.80 11.98 8.71
CA ARG A 37 3.38 11.50 9.97
C ARG A 37 4.66 10.71 9.73
N LEU A 38 4.68 9.82 8.74
CA LEU A 38 5.87 9.05 8.37
C LEU A 38 7.02 9.98 7.97
N LEU A 39 6.78 10.93 7.08
CA LEU A 39 7.81 11.86 6.63
C LEU A 39 8.33 12.74 7.77
N SER A 40 7.45 13.21 8.66
CA SER A 40 7.86 13.95 9.86
C SER A 40 8.73 13.10 10.80
N TRP A 41 8.32 11.85 11.02
CA TRP A 41 9.04 10.89 11.86
C TRP A 41 10.44 10.57 11.28
N LEU A 42 10.53 10.39 9.96
CA LEU A 42 11.80 10.18 9.25
C LEU A 42 12.70 11.42 9.30
N GLY A 43 12.12 12.61 9.17
CA GLY A 43 12.85 13.89 9.28
C GLY A 43 13.46 14.12 10.67
N ARG A 44 12.91 13.48 11.72
CA ARG A 44 13.46 13.51 13.08
C ARG A 44 14.54 12.44 13.34
N GLY A 45 14.86 11.61 12.35
CA GLY A 45 15.87 10.56 12.49
C GLY A 45 15.40 9.35 13.32
N TYR A 46 14.09 9.20 13.53
CA TYR A 46 13.56 8.15 14.41
C TYR A 46 13.66 6.73 13.83
N GLN A 47 14.08 6.58 12.56
CA GLN A 47 14.39 5.28 11.94
C GLN A 47 15.62 4.56 12.50
N GLY A 48 16.40 5.19 13.37
CA GLY A 48 17.61 4.59 13.94
C GLY A 48 18.60 4.18 12.85
N THR A 49 18.99 2.91 12.81
CA THR A 49 19.93 2.40 11.80
C THR A 49 19.30 2.14 10.44
N MET A 50 17.96 2.20 10.29
CA MET A 50 17.24 1.90 9.05
C MET A 50 17.25 3.07 8.05
N HIS A 51 18.44 3.52 7.64
CA HIS A 51 18.62 4.67 6.74
C HIS A 51 17.91 4.50 5.38
N TRP A 52 17.68 3.25 4.95
CA TRP A 52 16.91 2.93 3.74
C TRP A 52 15.43 3.38 3.83
N MET A 53 14.86 3.49 5.04
CA MET A 53 13.49 3.98 5.22
C MET A 53 13.36 5.44 4.81
N ALA A 54 14.34 6.27 5.14
CA ALA A 54 14.36 7.67 4.74
C ALA A 54 14.48 7.82 3.22
N ARG A 55 15.25 6.94 2.56
CA ARG A 55 15.40 6.92 1.09
C ARG A 55 14.12 6.57 0.35
N THR A 56 13.26 5.74 0.94
CA THR A 56 12.03 5.21 0.32
C THR A 56 10.75 5.80 0.95
N GLY A 57 10.87 6.83 1.78
CA GLY A 57 9.75 7.39 2.54
C GLY A 57 8.60 7.90 1.66
N ARG A 58 8.93 8.51 0.52
CA ARG A 58 7.93 9.00 -0.45
C ARG A 58 7.15 7.87 -1.11
N GLU A 59 7.83 6.81 -1.54
CA GLU A 59 7.21 5.64 -2.17
C GLU A 59 6.29 4.90 -1.20
N ARG A 60 6.62 4.92 0.10
CA ARG A 60 5.78 4.34 1.16
C ARG A 60 4.55 5.19 1.49
N ALA A 61 4.67 6.51 1.37
CA ALA A 61 3.55 7.42 1.57
C ALA A 61 2.60 7.45 0.37
N ASP A 62 3.12 7.16 -0.82
CA ASP A 62 2.38 7.23 -2.08
C ASP A 62 2.78 6.08 -3.02
N PRO A 63 1.94 5.03 -3.15
CA PRO A 63 2.18 3.93 -4.09
C PRO A 63 2.36 4.40 -5.54
N ARG A 64 1.72 5.52 -5.92
CA ARG A 64 1.84 6.09 -7.29
C ARG A 64 3.19 6.72 -7.56
N ALA A 65 3.99 7.01 -6.53
CA ALA A 65 5.37 7.44 -6.73
C ALA A 65 6.25 6.32 -7.33
N PHE A 66 5.88 5.05 -7.10
CA PHE A 66 6.58 3.89 -7.66
C PHE A 66 5.87 3.35 -8.92
N PHE A 67 4.54 3.30 -8.92
CA PHE A 67 3.73 2.90 -10.08
C PHE A 67 2.68 3.97 -10.40
N PRO A 68 2.97 4.94 -11.30
CA PRO A 68 2.09 6.08 -11.56
C PRO A 68 0.66 5.73 -11.97
N GLU A 69 0.48 4.60 -12.66
CA GLU A 69 -0.82 4.12 -13.13
C GLU A 69 -1.57 3.26 -12.12
N ALA A 70 -1.01 3.04 -10.92
CA ALA A 70 -1.65 2.24 -9.89
C ALA A 70 -2.98 2.86 -9.46
N GLN A 71 -4.05 2.07 -9.55
CA GLN A 71 -5.40 2.45 -9.14
C GLN A 71 -5.79 1.82 -7.80
N SER A 72 -5.36 0.58 -7.55
CA SER A 72 -5.69 -0.16 -6.33
C SER A 72 -4.50 -0.96 -5.81
N VAL A 73 -4.55 -1.30 -4.52
CA VAL A 73 -3.58 -2.14 -3.82
C VAL A 73 -4.31 -3.33 -3.20
N ILE A 74 -3.75 -4.53 -3.37
CA ILE A 74 -4.22 -5.75 -2.73
C ILE A 74 -3.43 -5.94 -1.43
N VAL A 75 -4.13 -6.09 -0.31
CA VAL A 75 -3.54 -6.31 1.02
C VAL A 75 -4.01 -7.67 1.52
N THR A 76 -3.07 -8.55 1.86
CA THR A 76 -3.30 -9.97 2.23
C THR A 76 -2.59 -10.33 3.52
#